data_AF-A0A2P8HDT2-F1
#
_entry.id   AF-A0A2P8HDT2-F1
#
_cell.length_a   1.000
_cell.length_b   1.000
_cell.length_c   1.000
_cell.angle_alpha   90.00
_cell.angle_beta   90.00
_cell.angle_gamma   90.00
#
_symmetry.space_group_name_H-M   'P 1'
#
loop_
_entity.id
_entity.type
_entity.pdbx_description
1 polymer ?
#
loop_
_entity_poly.entity_id
_entity_poly.type
_entity_poly.pdbx_seq_one_letter_code
_entity_poly.pdbx_strand_id
1 'polypeptide(L)'
;MNILLLYFIMQSNPVTQDKLYSHTETECSVWYTIKKKWSLNLKEHGTFSLKFSKEDTRYKKGTESDFLGTWVNKNDTILLTVSAPLPNDCGFKNASYILSKDTLKSLMTGNICLPAILEPVKIGTGN
;
A
#
# COMPACT_ATOMS: atom_id res chain seq x y z
N MET A 1 -1.83 -40.71 8.11
CA MET A 1 -3.06 -39.89 8.11
C MET A 1 -2.69 -38.47 8.50
N ASN A 2 -2.57 -37.56 7.53
CA ASN A 2 -2.75 -36.10 7.72
C ASN A 2 -2.78 -35.37 6.37
N ILE A 3 -3.46 -35.98 5.38
CA ILE A 3 -3.74 -35.33 4.08
C ILE A 3 -4.77 -34.20 4.27
N LEU A 4 -5.62 -34.29 5.30
CA LEU A 4 -6.57 -33.24 5.68
C LEU A 4 -5.90 -31.93 6.13
N LEU A 5 -4.70 -31.99 6.72
CA LEU A 5 -3.98 -30.82 7.20
C LEU A 5 -3.39 -29.98 6.05
N LEU A 6 -2.99 -30.63 4.94
CA LEU A 6 -2.55 -29.95 3.72
C LEU A 6 -3.71 -29.27 2.98
N TYR A 7 -4.92 -29.82 3.06
CA TYR A 7 -6.12 -29.23 2.46
C TYR A 7 -6.53 -27.90 3.12
N PHE A 8 -6.32 -27.77 4.44
CA PHE A 8 -6.60 -26.53 5.16
C PHE A 8 -5.65 -25.37 4.81
N ILE A 9 -4.43 -25.66 4.37
CA ILE A 9 -3.48 -24.62 3.92
C ILE A 9 -3.85 -24.10 2.51
N MET A 10 -4.56 -24.90 1.70
CA MET A 10 -4.98 -24.52 0.34
C MET A 10 -6.30 -23.73 0.26
N GLN A 11 -7.05 -23.59 1.36
CA GLN A 11 -8.33 -22.85 1.34
C GLN A 11 -8.19 -21.33 1.45
N SER A 12 -7.02 -20.82 1.84
CA SER A 12 -6.70 -19.41 1.63
C SER A 12 -6.27 -19.25 0.17
N ASN A 13 -7.13 -18.68 -0.68
CA ASN A 13 -6.79 -18.27 -2.05
C ASN A 13 -5.36 -17.69 -2.06
N PRO A 14 -4.35 -18.45 -2.53
CA PRO A 14 -3.00 -17.92 -2.54
C PRO A 14 -3.03 -16.80 -3.57
N VAL A 15 -2.73 -15.58 -3.11
CA VAL A 15 -2.41 -14.49 -4.02
C VAL A 15 -1.07 -14.87 -4.62
N THR A 16 -1.12 -15.62 -5.72
CA THR A 16 0.02 -16.34 -6.35
C THR A 16 1.10 -15.43 -6.94
N GLN A 17 0.95 -14.11 -6.79
CA GLN A 17 1.86 -13.11 -7.32
C GLN A 17 1.88 -11.87 -6.43
N ASP A 18 3.05 -11.26 -6.31
CA ASP A 18 3.20 -9.94 -5.72
C ASP A 18 2.31 -8.93 -6.45
N LYS A 19 1.56 -8.13 -5.68
CA LYS A 19 0.68 -7.09 -6.22
C LYS A 19 1.26 -5.72 -5.94
N LEU A 20 1.50 -4.99 -7.02
CA LEU A 20 2.02 -3.63 -6.95
C LEU A 20 0.90 -2.62 -7.21
N TYR A 21 0.77 -1.67 -6.30
CA TYR A 21 -0.12 -0.53 -6.42
C TYR A 21 0.68 0.77 -6.29
N SER A 22 0.21 1.83 -6.95
CA SER A 22 0.81 3.14 -6.82
C SER A 22 -0.23 4.23 -7.00
N HIS A 23 -0.02 5.38 -6.36
CA HIS A 23 -0.80 6.58 -6.60
C HIS A 23 0.15 7.79 -6.61
N THR A 24 -0.19 8.83 -7.37
CA THR A 24 0.56 10.09 -7.37
C THR A 24 -0.43 11.25 -7.35
N GLU A 25 -0.28 12.11 -6.35
CA GLU A 25 -1.01 13.36 -6.23
C GLU A 25 -0.08 14.53 -6.56
N THR A 26 -0.60 15.52 -7.26
CA THR A 26 0.12 16.76 -7.56
C THR A 26 -0.78 17.95 -7.22
N GLU A 27 -0.33 18.76 -6.28
CA GLU A 27 -0.98 20.01 -5.88
C GLU A 27 -0.16 21.18 -6.42
N CYS A 28 -0.74 21.92 -7.36
CA CYS A 28 -0.09 23.09 -7.95
C CYS A 28 -0.60 24.37 -7.28
N SER A 29 0.32 25.23 -6.89
CA SER A 29 0.07 26.62 -6.49
C SER A 29 0.86 27.56 -7.38
N VAL A 30 0.53 28.85 -7.35
CA VAL A 30 1.17 29.88 -8.20
C VAL A 30 2.70 29.88 -8.07
N TRP A 31 3.24 29.57 -6.88
CA TRP A 31 4.66 29.69 -6.55
C TRP A 31 5.37 28.36 -6.26
N TYR A 32 4.64 27.26 -6.18
CA TYR A 32 5.19 25.98 -5.77
C TYR A 32 4.29 24.81 -6.17
N THR A 33 4.89 23.63 -6.24
CA THR A 33 4.22 22.36 -6.49
C THR A 33 4.54 21.42 -5.35
N ILE A 34 3.52 20.73 -4.84
CA ILE A 34 3.68 19.62 -3.92
C ILE A 34 3.33 18.34 -4.69
N LYS A 35 4.28 17.41 -4.78
CA LYS A 35 4.08 16.11 -5.38
C LYS A 35 4.17 15.04 -4.30
N LYS A 36 3.14 14.22 -4.17
CA LYS A 36 3.10 13.09 -3.25
C LYS A 36 2.99 11.80 -4.07
N LYS A 37 3.75 10.77 -3.69
CA LYS A 37 3.73 9.48 -4.37
C LYS A 37 3.71 8.36 -3.35
N TRP A 38 2.89 7.36 -3.63
CA TRP A 38 2.78 6.13 -2.88
C TRP A 38 3.07 4.94 -3.78
N SER A 39 3.79 3.96 -3.25
CA SER A 39 4.02 2.68 -3.90
C SER A 39 3.88 1.56 -2.88
N LEU A 40 2.83 0.77 -3.01
CA LEU A 40 2.53 -0.37 -2.15
C LEU A 40 2.84 -1.65 -2.90
N ASN A 41 3.73 -2.46 -2.35
CA ASN A 41 3.96 -3.83 -2.79
C ASN A 41 3.40 -4.80 -1.74
N LEU A 42 2.39 -5.57 -2.11
CA LEU A 42 1.84 -6.67 -1.34
C LEU A 42 2.51 -7.96 -1.80
N LYS A 43 3.37 -8.53 -0.96
CA LYS A 43 4.07 -9.78 -1.28
C LYS A 43 3.20 -10.98 -1.00
N GLU A 44 3.35 -12.04 -1.80
CA GLU A 44 2.58 -13.29 -1.68
C GLU A 44 2.60 -13.89 -0.26
N HIS A 45 3.73 -13.82 0.43
CA HIS A 45 3.93 -14.39 1.77
C HIS A 45 3.37 -13.52 2.92
N GLY A 46 2.41 -12.64 2.63
CA GLY A 46 1.70 -11.86 3.65
C GLY A 46 2.51 -10.71 4.26
N THR A 47 3.58 -10.25 3.61
CA THR A 47 4.31 -9.03 3.98
C THR A 47 4.09 -7.93 2.97
N PHE A 48 4.20 -6.67 3.39
CA PHE A 48 4.10 -5.53 2.48
C PHE A 48 5.25 -4.55 2.68
N SER A 49 5.53 -3.79 1.62
CA SER A 49 6.31 -2.56 1.69
C SER A 49 5.51 -1.41 1.07
N LEU A 50 5.28 -0.35 1.83
CA LEU A 50 4.71 0.90 1.34
C LEU A 50 5.79 1.97 1.37
N LYS A 51 6.06 2.60 0.23
CA LYS A 51 6.93 3.77 0.12
C LYS A 51 6.09 5.01 -0.08
N PHE A 52 6.36 6.04 0.71
CA PHE A 52 5.80 7.37 0.56
C PHE A 52 6.94 8.35 0.26
N SER A 53 6.75 9.19 -0.76
CA SER A 53 7.63 10.32 -1.02
C SER A 53 6.80 11.59 -1.21
N LYS A 54 7.23 12.69 -0.60
CA LYS A 54 6.68 14.02 -0.81
C LYS A 54 7.81 14.96 -1.23
N GLU A 55 7.59 15.66 -2.31
CA GLU A 55 8.47 16.71 -2.84
C GLU A 55 7.72 18.04 -2.76
N ASP A 56 8.32 19.03 -2.11
CA ASP A 56 7.81 20.40 -2.05
C ASP A 56 8.84 21.35 -2.68
N THR A 57 8.50 21.93 -3.84
CA THR A 57 9.42 22.78 -4.58
C THR A 57 9.71 24.10 -3.87
N ARG A 58 8.88 24.53 -2.90
CA ARG A 58 9.10 25.76 -2.12
C ARG A 58 10.36 25.65 -1.27
N TYR A 59 10.55 24.50 -0.64
CA TYR A 59 11.65 24.27 0.30
C TYR A 59 12.80 23.49 -0.32
N LYS A 60 12.68 23.05 -1.59
CA LYS A 60 13.63 22.15 -2.26
C LYS A 60 13.97 20.93 -1.40
N LYS A 61 13.00 20.45 -0.63
CA LYS A 61 13.17 19.36 0.34
C LYS A 61 12.19 18.25 0.01
N GLY A 62 12.74 17.05 -0.08
CA GLY A 62 11.96 15.81 -0.13
C GLY A 62 11.85 15.19 1.26
N THR A 63 10.73 14.54 1.53
CA THR A 63 10.58 13.61 2.65
C THR A 63 10.21 12.24 2.09
N GLU A 64 10.92 11.21 2.53
CA GLU A 64 10.64 9.83 2.20
C GLU A 64 10.32 9.05 3.48
N SER A 65 9.39 8.10 3.38
CA SER A 65 9.04 7.23 4.48
C SER A 65 8.74 5.84 3.94
N ASP A 66 9.41 4.85 4.51
CA ASP A 66 9.18 3.45 4.22
C ASP A 66 8.39 2.82 5.36
N PHE A 67 7.38 2.03 5.02
CA PHE A 67 6.57 1.27 5.96
C PHE A 67 6.66 -0.20 5.58
N LEU A 68 6.99 -1.03 6.56
CA LEU A 68 7.12 -2.48 6.40
C LEU A 68 6.19 -3.16 7.40
N GLY A 69 5.57 -4.24 6.97
CA GLY A 69 4.61 -4.92 7.83
C GLY A 69 4.02 -6.18 7.24
N THR A 70 2.93 -6.62 7.84
CA THR A 70 2.13 -7.76 7.37
C THR A 70 0.80 -7.30 6.78
N TRP A 71 0.26 -8.09 5.86
CA TRP A 71 -1.07 -7.84 5.31
C TRP A 71 -1.90 -9.12 5.27
N VAL A 72 -3.22 -8.95 5.37
CA VAL A 72 -4.20 -10.03 5.24
C VAL A 72 -5.39 -9.56 4.41
N ASN A 73 -5.99 -10.45 3.63
CA ASN A 73 -7.25 -10.20 2.94
C ASN A 73 -8.41 -10.89 3.69
N LYS A 74 -9.45 -10.11 4.01
CA LYS A 74 -10.68 -10.58 4.64
C LYS A 74 -11.87 -9.99 3.88
N ASN A 75 -12.60 -10.82 3.12
CA ASN A 75 -13.83 -10.41 2.42
C ASN A 75 -13.66 -9.09 1.64
N ASP A 76 -12.74 -9.09 0.67
CA ASP A 76 -12.36 -7.92 -0.15
C ASP A 76 -11.71 -6.76 0.61
N THR A 77 -11.46 -6.91 1.91
CA THR A 77 -10.74 -5.91 2.70
C THR A 77 -9.31 -6.34 2.95
N ILE A 78 -8.36 -5.55 2.47
CA ILE A 78 -6.93 -5.69 2.76
C ILE A 78 -6.62 -4.90 4.04
N LEU A 79 -6.13 -5.59 5.07
CA LEU A 79 -5.66 -5.00 6.30
C LEU A 79 -4.13 -5.03 6.33
N LEU A 80 -3.49 -3.87 6.41
CA LEU A 80 -2.06 -3.69 6.60
C LEU A 80 -1.77 -3.44 8.08
N THR A 81 -0.75 -4.08 8.64
CA THR A 81 -0.24 -3.88 10.01
C THR A 81 1.25 -3.59 9.95
N VAL A 82 1.66 -2.39 10.34
CA VAL A 82 3.07 -1.95 10.33
C VAL A 82 3.82 -2.64 11.48
N SER A 83 4.95 -3.30 11.16
CA SER A 83 5.70 -4.11 12.13
C SER A 83 6.64 -3.30 13.03
N ALA A 84 6.95 -2.04 12.69
CA ALA A 84 7.89 -1.22 13.44
C ALA A 84 7.34 0.18 13.74
N PRO A 85 7.59 0.74 14.93
CA PRO A 85 7.49 2.17 15.14
C PRO A 85 8.69 2.83 14.44
N LEU A 86 8.62 2.91 13.11
CA LEU A 86 9.48 3.87 12.42
C LEU A 86 8.96 5.25 12.80
N PRO A 87 9.84 6.22 13.16
CA PRO A 87 9.45 7.62 13.24
C PRO A 87 8.93 8.00 11.86
N ASN A 88 7.62 7.86 11.69
CA ASN A 88 6.92 8.17 10.48
C ASN A 88 6.03 9.35 10.81
N ASP A 89 6.08 10.37 9.96
CA ASP A 89 5.27 11.59 10.10
C ASP A 89 3.76 11.30 10.04
N CYS A 90 3.40 10.05 9.81
CA CYS A 90 2.09 9.57 9.42
C CYS A 90 1.32 8.91 10.56
N GLY A 91 1.99 8.57 11.67
CA GLY A 91 1.44 8.02 12.90
C GLY A 91 0.63 6.70 12.80
N PHE A 92 0.48 6.10 11.62
CA PHE A 92 -0.44 4.95 11.46
C PHE A 92 0.24 3.62 11.79
N LYS A 93 -0.46 2.80 12.58
CA LYS A 93 -0.06 1.41 12.90
C LYS A 93 -0.73 0.40 11.98
N ASN A 94 -1.99 0.65 11.62
CA ASN A 94 -2.78 -0.20 10.75
C ASN A 94 -3.35 0.62 9.60
N ALA A 95 -3.71 -0.01 8.48
CA ALA A 95 -4.44 0.60 7.37
C ALA A 95 -5.39 -0.42 6.77
N SER A 96 -6.58 0.01 6.35
CA SER A 96 -7.58 -0.87 5.74
C SER A 96 -7.97 -0.34 4.37
N TYR A 97 -8.02 -1.23 3.38
CA TYR A 97 -8.43 -0.92 2.01
C TYR A 97 -9.51 -1.89 1.54
N ILE A 98 -10.55 -1.40 0.87
CA ILE A 98 -11.48 -2.25 0.11
C ILE A 98 -10.93 -2.44 -1.30
N LEU A 99 -10.81 -3.68 -1.74
CA LEU A 99 -10.53 -4.05 -3.13
C LEU A 99 -11.81 -3.88 -3.97
N SER A 100 -11.74 -3.01 -4.97
CA SER A 100 -12.84 -2.73 -5.89
C SER A 100 -12.31 -2.62 -7.31
N LYS A 101 -12.61 -3.59 -8.19
CA LYS A 101 -12.15 -3.60 -9.59
C LYS A 101 -10.64 -3.35 -9.70
N ASP A 102 -9.86 -4.12 -8.94
CA ASP A 102 -8.40 -4.05 -8.85
C ASP A 102 -7.81 -2.74 -8.28
N THR A 103 -8.64 -1.81 -7.82
CA THR A 103 -8.18 -0.63 -7.06
C THR A 103 -8.35 -0.87 -5.56
N LEU A 104 -7.44 -0.32 -4.77
CA LEU A 104 -7.55 -0.32 -3.31
C LEU A 104 -8.09 1.04 -2.86
N LYS A 105 -9.25 1.03 -2.20
CA LYS A 105 -9.89 2.23 -1.66
C LYS A 105 -9.71 2.27 -0.16
N SER A 106 -9.08 3.32 0.35
CA SER A 106 -8.84 3.47 1.79
C SER A 106 -10.17 3.53 2.54
N LEU A 107 -10.28 2.75 3.61
CA LEU A 107 -11.38 2.83 4.58
C LEU A 107 -11.12 3.84 5.69
N MET A 108 -9.88 4.34 5.80
CA MET A 108 -9.48 5.28 6.82
C MET A 108 -9.82 6.70 6.36
N THR A 109 -10.85 7.29 6.94
CA THR A 109 -11.09 8.73 6.91
C THR A 109 -10.11 9.41 7.88
N GLY A 110 -9.16 10.21 7.36
CA GLY A 110 -8.42 11.18 8.17
C GLY A 110 -6.95 10.89 8.54
N ASN A 111 -6.32 9.82 8.02
CA ASN A 111 -4.87 9.66 8.15
C ASN A 111 -4.14 10.34 6.99
N ILE A 112 -3.32 11.35 7.30
CA ILE A 112 -2.76 12.35 6.37
C ILE A 112 -1.80 11.77 5.30
N CYS A 113 -1.36 10.52 5.47
CA CYS A 113 -0.33 9.93 4.61
C CYS A 113 -0.75 8.72 3.79
N LEU A 114 -2.02 8.32 3.80
CA LEU A 114 -2.47 7.24 2.93
C LEU A 114 -3.36 7.83 1.85
N PRO A 115 -3.12 7.50 0.57
CA PRO A 115 -3.96 8.02 -0.50
C PRO A 115 -5.33 7.38 -0.40
N ALA A 116 -6.35 8.12 -0.82
CA ALA A 116 -7.73 7.61 -0.82
C ALA A 116 -7.89 6.39 -1.74
N ILE A 117 -7.13 6.36 -2.83
CA ILE A 117 -7.14 5.30 -3.84
C ILE A 117 -5.69 4.91 -4.16
N LEU A 118 -5.49 3.63 -4.42
CA LEU A 118 -4.25 3.05 -4.94
C LEU A 118 -4.59 2.24 -6.20
N GLU A 119 -4.00 2.63 -7.33
CA GLU A 119 -4.20 1.97 -8.63
C GLU A 119 -3.20 0.83 -8.85
N PRO A 120 -3.60 -0.26 -9.52
CA PRO A 120 -2.68 -1.33 -9.86
C PRO A 120 -1.64 -0.83 -10.87
N VAL A 121 -0.37 -1.17 -10.65
CA VAL A 121 0.68 -0.90 -11.62
C VAL A 121 0.60 -1.95 -12.71
N LYS A 122 0.36 -1.51 -13.96
CA LYS A 122 0.45 -2.40 -15.12
C LYS A 122 1.92 -2.76 -15.34
N ILE A 123 2.30 -3.96 -14.95
CA ILE A 123 3.58 -4.54 -15.38
C ILE A 123 3.40 -4.83 -16.87
N GLY A 124 4.01 -4.02 -17.72
CA GLY A 124 3.97 -4.26 -19.16
C GLY A 124 4.51 -5.67 -19.44
N THR A 125 3.68 -6.54 -19.98
CA THR A 125 4.14 -7.69 -20.74
C THR A 125 4.93 -7.14 -21.91
N GLY A 126 6.26 -7.16 -21.80
CA GLY A 126 7.14 -6.89 -22.94
C GLY A 126 6.81 -7.88 -24.05
N ASN A 127 6.61 -7.35 -25.27
CA ASN A 127 6.56 -8.12 -26.50
C ASN A 127 7.87 -8.86 -26.75
#